data_AF-A0A956X1E1-F1
#
_entry.id   AF-A0A956X1E1-F1
#
_cell.length_a   1.000
_cell.length_b   1.000
_cell.length_c   1.000
_cell.angle_alpha   90.00
_cell.angle_beta   90.00
_cell.angle_gamma   90.00
#
_symmetry.space_group_name_H-M   'P 1'
#
loop_
_entity.id
_entity.type
_entity.pdbx_description
1 polymer ?
#
loop_
_entity_poly.entity_id
_entity_poly.type
_entity_poly.pdbx_seq_one_letter_code
_entity_poly.pdbx_strand_id
1 'polypeptide(L)'
;SLGCTFRRVQFTPDLLPSDVTGIYFYNQKKQEFEFRAGPIFAQILLADEINRATPRTQSSLLEAMQERQVTVDIATHKLERPFLVLATQNPVELEGTFPLPEAQLDRFLMKVAIGYPSAAEENDILLRFERQDPLDTLEKVVDPEEILAMQETVKTIRVEESVRNYIVNVCRATRDHEDIELGASPRATMALYRTCQALAAVNGRAFVIPDDVKQMAPYVLTHRLIVNPQTRLRGRRPEQVIAEVVATVAVPVEAGD
;
A
#
# COMPACT_ATOMS: atom_id res chain seq x y z
N SER A 1 -6.12 17.38 -3.53
CA SER A 1 -6.79 16.82 -4.71
C SER A 1 -5.75 16.57 -5.80
N LEU A 2 -5.82 15.43 -6.49
CA LEU A 2 -4.85 15.01 -7.51
C LEU A 2 -5.54 15.09 -8.88
N GLY A 3 -4.88 15.64 -9.90
CA GLY A 3 -5.36 15.62 -11.30
C GLY A 3 -5.36 14.22 -11.95
N CYS A 4 -5.46 13.17 -11.15
CA CYS A 4 -5.36 11.78 -11.58
C CYS A 4 -6.72 11.17 -11.91
N THR A 5 -6.73 10.19 -12.81
CA THR A 5 -7.90 9.34 -13.03
C THR A 5 -8.14 8.41 -11.83
N PHE A 6 -9.39 8.34 -11.38
CA PHE A 6 -9.83 7.47 -10.29
C PHE A 6 -10.83 6.43 -10.79
N ARG A 7 -10.66 5.18 -10.36
CA ARG A 7 -11.66 4.12 -10.52
C ARG A 7 -11.82 3.33 -9.22
N ARG A 8 -13.05 2.90 -8.95
CA ARG A 8 -13.37 1.95 -7.89
C ARG A 8 -13.86 0.65 -8.54
N VAL A 9 -13.39 -0.46 -8.01
CA VAL A 9 -13.87 -1.80 -8.35
C VAL A 9 -14.20 -2.53 -7.06
N GLN A 10 -15.41 -3.08 -7.01
CA GLN A 10 -15.84 -3.95 -5.92
C GLN A 10 -15.43 -5.37 -6.28
N PHE A 11 -14.64 -6.02 -5.43
CA PHE A 11 -14.30 -7.42 -5.62
C PHE A 11 -15.45 -8.29 -5.12
N THR A 12 -15.93 -9.17 -5.99
CA THR A 12 -17.01 -10.12 -5.73
C THR A 12 -16.58 -11.53 -6.13
N PRO A 13 -17.23 -12.59 -5.62
CA PRO A 13 -16.85 -13.97 -5.93
C PRO A 13 -16.93 -14.34 -7.41
N ASP A 14 -17.78 -13.66 -8.18
CA ASP A 14 -18.01 -13.86 -9.61
C ASP A 14 -17.12 -12.98 -10.51
N LEU A 15 -16.39 -12.03 -9.95
CA LEU A 15 -15.52 -11.13 -10.71
C LEU A 15 -14.42 -11.91 -11.43
N LEU A 16 -14.34 -11.78 -12.76
CA LEU A 16 -13.33 -12.45 -13.57
C LEU A 16 -12.06 -11.59 -13.68
N PRO A 17 -10.87 -12.20 -13.92
CA PRO A 17 -9.65 -11.46 -14.20
C PRO A 17 -9.82 -10.43 -15.32
N SER A 18 -10.55 -10.81 -16.37
CA SER A 18 -10.87 -9.98 -17.53
C SER A 18 -11.72 -8.76 -17.20
N ASP A 19 -12.52 -8.80 -16.14
CA ASP A 19 -13.30 -7.65 -15.70
C ASP A 19 -12.42 -6.60 -15.02
N VAL A 20 -11.25 -7.00 -14.52
CA VAL A 20 -10.22 -6.12 -13.93
C VAL A 20 -9.27 -5.59 -15.01
N THR A 21 -8.79 -6.48 -15.87
CA THR A 21 -7.76 -6.19 -16.89
C THR A 21 -8.34 -5.67 -18.21
N GLY A 22 -9.60 -5.93 -18.51
CA GLY A 22 -10.21 -5.60 -19.79
C GLY A 22 -10.24 -6.77 -20.77
N ILE A 23 -10.98 -6.57 -21.86
CA ILE A 23 -11.27 -7.59 -22.88
C ILE A 23 -11.22 -7.00 -24.28
N TYR A 24 -10.95 -7.86 -25.28
CA TYR A 24 -11.28 -7.56 -26.66
C TYR A 24 -12.72 -7.99 -26.94
N PHE A 25 -13.53 -7.08 -27.48
CA PHE A 25 -14.89 -7.37 -27.91
C PHE A 25 -15.06 -7.01 -29.38
N TYR A 26 -15.93 -7.75 -30.07
CA TYR A 26 -16.18 -7.49 -31.48
C TYR A 26 -17.12 -6.28 -31.64
N ASN A 27 -16.60 -5.19 -32.20
CA ASN A 27 -17.39 -4.02 -32.52
C ASN A 27 -18.09 -4.22 -33.86
N GLN A 28 -19.38 -4.59 -33.83
CA GLN A 28 -20.16 -4.88 -35.04
C GLN A 28 -20.21 -3.73 -36.05
N LYS A 29 -20.12 -2.47 -35.61
CA LYS A 29 -20.15 -1.31 -36.51
C LYS A 29 -18.85 -1.15 -37.29
N LYS A 30 -17.72 -1.43 -36.65
CA LYS A 30 -16.38 -1.33 -37.24
C LYS A 30 -15.90 -2.64 -37.86
N GLN A 31 -16.59 -3.75 -37.56
CA GLN A 31 -16.22 -5.11 -37.92
C GLN A 31 -14.81 -5.53 -37.44
N GLU A 32 -14.37 -4.98 -36.32
CA GLU A 32 -13.05 -5.23 -35.73
C GLU A 32 -13.15 -5.58 -34.24
N PHE A 33 -12.13 -6.25 -33.71
CA PHE A 33 -11.99 -6.45 -32.26
C PHE A 33 -11.39 -5.19 -31.62
N GLU A 34 -12.12 -4.60 -30.68
CA GLU A 34 -11.72 -3.38 -29.97
C GLU A 34 -11.40 -3.70 -28.51
N PHE A 35 -10.28 -3.16 -28.02
CA PHE A 35 -9.90 -3.31 -26.62
C PHE A 35 -10.77 -2.42 -25.73
N ARG A 36 -11.45 -3.03 -24.77
CA ARG A 36 -12.16 -2.34 -23.70
C ARG A 36 -11.35 -2.45 -22.41
N ALA A 37 -10.70 -1.35 -22.06
CA ALA A 37 -9.87 -1.25 -20.86
C ALA A 37 -10.67 -1.47 -19.57
N GLY A 38 -10.19 -2.39 -18.73
CA GLY A 38 -10.74 -2.64 -17.40
C GLY A 38 -10.49 -1.49 -16.40
N PRO A 39 -11.01 -1.58 -15.17
CA PRO A 39 -10.84 -0.56 -14.14
C PRO A 39 -9.39 -0.32 -13.74
N ILE A 40 -8.48 -1.26 -14.00
CA ILE A 40 -7.06 -1.10 -13.68
C ILE A 40 -6.36 -0.01 -14.50
N PHE A 41 -6.93 0.39 -15.63
CA PHE A 41 -6.47 1.53 -16.43
C PHE A 41 -6.98 2.84 -15.81
N ALA A 42 -6.45 3.14 -14.64
CA ALA A 42 -6.62 4.39 -13.90
C ALA A 42 -5.35 4.63 -13.07
N GLN A 43 -5.04 5.89 -12.77
CA GLN A 43 -3.87 6.24 -11.97
C GLN A 43 -4.09 5.93 -10.47
N ILE A 44 -5.32 6.07 -9.98
CA ILE A 44 -5.73 5.68 -8.64
C ILE A 44 -6.84 4.63 -8.73
N LEU A 45 -6.59 3.44 -8.23
CA LEU A 45 -7.55 2.34 -8.17
C LEU A 45 -7.90 2.00 -6.73
N LEU A 46 -9.18 2.07 -6.39
CA LEU A 46 -9.73 1.51 -5.16
C LEU A 46 -10.27 0.10 -5.44
N ALA A 47 -9.56 -0.93 -4.97
CA ALA A 47 -9.96 -2.33 -5.02
C ALA A 47 -10.62 -2.73 -3.69
N ASP A 48 -11.93 -2.60 -3.65
CA ASP A 48 -12.71 -2.83 -2.43
C ASP A 48 -12.93 -4.32 -2.18
N GLU A 49 -12.71 -4.78 -0.96
CA GLU A 49 -12.90 -6.15 -0.49
C GLU A 49 -12.17 -7.19 -1.34
N ILE A 50 -10.88 -6.96 -1.62
CA ILE A 50 -10.05 -7.81 -2.50
C ILE A 50 -10.10 -9.30 -2.11
N ASN A 51 -10.33 -9.60 -0.83
CA ASN A 51 -10.47 -10.94 -0.29
C ASN A 51 -11.77 -11.65 -0.73
N ARG A 52 -12.74 -11.00 -1.39
CA ARG A 52 -13.97 -11.66 -1.86
C ARG A 52 -13.84 -12.27 -3.25
N ALA A 53 -12.87 -11.84 -4.06
CA ALA A 53 -12.65 -12.44 -5.38
C ALA A 53 -11.77 -13.69 -5.31
N THR A 54 -11.88 -14.53 -6.34
CA THR A 54 -11.07 -15.73 -6.47
C THR A 54 -9.56 -15.42 -6.50
N PRO A 55 -8.69 -16.36 -6.08
CA PRO A 55 -7.23 -16.18 -6.14
C PRO A 55 -6.71 -15.81 -7.53
N ARG A 56 -7.39 -16.26 -8.60
CA ARG A 56 -7.03 -15.93 -9.98
C ARG A 56 -7.26 -14.46 -10.30
N THR A 57 -8.40 -13.92 -9.88
CA THR A 57 -8.75 -12.50 -10.06
C THR A 57 -7.84 -11.61 -9.21
N GLN A 58 -7.58 -11.98 -7.95
CA GLN A 58 -6.59 -11.30 -7.10
C GLN A 58 -5.20 -11.25 -7.76
N SER A 59 -4.74 -12.39 -8.30
CA SER A 59 -3.44 -12.49 -8.96
C SER A 59 -3.33 -11.55 -10.16
N SER A 60 -4.40 -11.40 -10.95
CA SER A 60 -4.39 -10.49 -12.11
C SER A 60 -4.14 -9.02 -11.74
N LEU A 61 -4.73 -8.55 -10.64
CA LEU A 61 -4.48 -7.21 -10.10
C LEU A 61 -3.04 -7.08 -9.59
N LEU A 62 -2.57 -8.08 -8.83
CA LEU A 62 -1.25 -8.05 -8.20
C LEU A 62 -0.09 -8.17 -9.20
N GLU A 63 -0.29 -8.92 -10.29
CA GLU A 63 0.64 -9.00 -11.40
C GLU A 63 0.75 -7.64 -12.10
N ALA A 64 -0.38 -7.03 -12.43
CA ALA A 64 -0.42 -5.71 -13.04
C ALA A 64 0.19 -4.62 -12.12
N MET A 65 0.00 -4.74 -10.80
CA MET A 65 0.70 -3.89 -9.82
C MET A 65 2.21 -4.06 -9.87
N GLN A 66 2.73 -5.27 -10.09
CA GLN A 66 4.16 -5.53 -10.10
C GLN A 66 4.80 -5.16 -11.45
N GLU A 67 4.16 -5.53 -12.56
CA GLU A 67 4.69 -5.36 -13.92
C GLU A 67 4.39 -3.99 -14.52
N ARG A 68 3.42 -3.25 -13.97
CA ARG A 68 2.96 -1.94 -14.48
C ARG A 68 2.44 -1.99 -15.92
N GLN A 69 2.01 -3.17 -16.35
CA GLN A 69 1.43 -3.44 -17.64
C GLN A 69 0.54 -4.68 -17.53
N VAL A 70 -0.34 -4.85 -18.51
CA VAL A 70 -1.25 -5.98 -18.60
C VAL A 70 -1.21 -6.52 -20.02
N THR A 71 -1.10 -7.84 -20.16
CA THR A 71 -1.24 -8.50 -21.46
C THR A 71 -2.63 -9.10 -21.56
N VAL A 72 -3.38 -8.67 -22.58
CA VAL A 72 -4.69 -9.22 -22.92
C VAL A 72 -4.57 -9.82 -24.33
N ASP A 73 -4.84 -11.11 -24.43
CA ASP A 73 -4.54 -11.93 -25.60
C ASP A 73 -3.06 -11.82 -26.03
N ILE A 74 -2.78 -11.13 -27.15
CA ILE A 74 -1.44 -10.95 -27.72
C ILE A 74 -0.89 -9.53 -27.55
N ALA A 75 -1.69 -8.62 -26.99
CA ALA A 75 -1.34 -7.21 -26.87
C ALA A 75 -1.04 -6.82 -25.43
N THR A 76 0.11 -6.17 -25.22
CA THR A 76 0.51 -5.63 -23.92
C THR A 76 0.19 -4.15 -23.83
N HIS A 77 -0.54 -3.77 -22.79
CA HIS A 77 -0.99 -2.42 -22.52
C HIS A 77 -0.32 -1.91 -21.25
N LYS A 78 0.36 -0.76 -21.32
CA LYS A 78 1.02 -0.16 -20.16
C LYS A 78 0.01 0.58 -19.28
N LEU A 79 0.21 0.51 -17.97
CA LEU A 79 -0.58 1.30 -17.04
C LEU A 79 -0.04 2.73 -16.98
N GLU A 80 -0.97 3.69 -16.95
CA GLU A 80 -0.65 5.10 -16.83
C GLU A 80 0.00 5.40 -15.47
N ARG A 81 0.93 6.36 -15.45
CA ARG A 81 1.66 6.74 -14.23
C ARG A 81 1.19 8.11 -13.73
N PRO A 82 1.18 8.37 -12.41
CA PRO A 82 1.46 7.42 -11.33
C PRO A 82 0.38 6.33 -11.23
N PHE A 83 0.73 5.16 -10.69
CA PHE A 83 -0.22 4.05 -10.51
C PHE A 83 -0.24 3.59 -9.05
N LEU A 84 -1.34 3.87 -8.36
CA LEU A 84 -1.59 3.53 -6.96
C LEU A 84 -2.82 2.64 -6.85
N VAL A 85 -2.67 1.52 -6.15
CA VAL A 85 -3.78 0.64 -5.77
C VAL A 85 -3.98 0.74 -4.27
N LEU A 86 -5.20 1.12 -3.88
CA LEU A 86 -5.71 1.05 -2.52
C LEU A 86 -6.60 -0.19 -2.45
N ALA A 87 -6.17 -1.21 -1.71
CA ALA A 87 -6.97 -2.43 -1.53
C ALA A 87 -7.51 -2.49 -0.10
N THR A 88 -8.80 -2.78 0.04
CA THR A 88 -9.44 -2.97 1.35
C THR A 88 -9.71 -4.45 1.57
N GLN A 89 -9.77 -4.86 2.84
CA GLN A 89 -10.20 -6.18 3.26
C GLN A 89 -11.15 -6.02 4.42
N ASN A 90 -12.32 -6.64 4.34
CA ASN A 90 -13.24 -6.71 5.47
C ASN A 90 -12.87 -7.92 6.34
N PRO A 91 -12.41 -7.72 7.59
CA PRO A 91 -11.95 -8.83 8.45
C PRO A 91 -13.09 -9.63 9.08
N VAL A 92 -14.35 -9.15 9.03
CA VAL A 92 -15.48 -9.75 9.74
C VAL A 92 -16.22 -10.80 8.89
N GLU A 93 -16.19 -10.66 7.56
CA GLU A 93 -16.85 -11.60 6.64
C GLU A 93 -15.95 -12.83 6.39
N LEU A 94 -16.23 -13.92 7.12
CA LEU A 94 -15.48 -15.18 7.01
C LEU A 94 -16.04 -16.13 5.95
N GLU A 95 -17.32 -16.03 5.57
CA GLU A 95 -17.91 -16.90 4.55
C GLU A 95 -17.61 -16.38 3.15
N GLY A 96 -17.05 -17.26 2.30
CA GLY A 96 -16.81 -16.96 0.89
C GLY A 96 -15.63 -16.02 0.61
N THR A 97 -14.71 -15.84 1.56
CA THR A 97 -13.50 -15.04 1.35
C THR A 97 -12.24 -15.89 1.13
N PHE A 98 -11.37 -15.38 0.27
CA PHE A 98 -10.06 -15.90 -0.09
C PHE A 98 -8.98 -14.96 0.46
N PRO A 99 -8.33 -15.27 1.59
CA PRO A 99 -7.29 -14.42 2.13
C PRO A 99 -6.10 -14.33 1.16
N LEU A 100 -5.48 -13.16 1.10
CA LEU A 100 -4.25 -12.97 0.33
C LEU A 100 -3.11 -13.74 1.02
N PRO A 101 -2.40 -14.65 0.31
CA PRO A 101 -1.15 -15.23 0.80
C PRO A 101 -0.13 -14.16 1.17
N GLU A 102 0.78 -14.47 2.09
CA GLU A 102 1.81 -13.54 2.58
C GLU A 102 2.70 -13.02 1.45
N ALA A 103 3.05 -13.89 0.50
CA ALA A 103 3.79 -13.52 -0.70
C ALA A 103 3.04 -12.51 -1.60
N GLN A 104 1.71 -12.48 -1.53
CA GLN A 104 0.89 -11.48 -2.22
C GLN A 104 0.81 -10.18 -1.42
N LEU A 105 0.61 -10.27 -0.10
CA LEU A 105 0.61 -9.11 0.79
C LEU A 105 1.94 -8.32 0.73
N ASP A 106 3.08 -8.98 0.59
CA ASP A 106 4.40 -8.33 0.47
C ASP A 106 4.50 -7.34 -0.71
N ARG A 107 3.62 -7.48 -1.72
CA ARG A 107 3.52 -6.54 -2.85
C ARG A 107 2.98 -5.16 -2.44
N PHE A 108 2.18 -5.07 -1.37
CA PHE A 108 1.66 -3.81 -0.85
C PHE A 108 2.72 -3.08 -0.04
N LEU A 109 2.93 -1.79 -0.33
CA LEU A 109 3.95 -1.00 0.37
C LEU A 109 3.64 -0.89 1.87
N MET A 110 2.39 -0.61 2.21
CA MET A 110 1.91 -0.43 3.58
C MET A 110 0.60 -1.18 3.81
N LYS A 111 0.38 -1.60 5.05
CA LYS A 111 -0.91 -2.04 5.57
C LYS A 111 -1.34 -1.07 6.66
N VAL A 112 -2.56 -0.55 6.55
CA VAL A 112 -3.12 0.43 7.49
C VAL A 112 -4.39 -0.17 8.09
N ALA A 113 -4.49 -0.16 9.41
CA ALA A 113 -5.72 -0.49 10.11
C ALA A 113 -6.57 0.78 10.21
N ILE A 114 -7.77 0.77 9.63
CA ILE A 114 -8.73 1.86 9.75
C ILE A 114 -9.61 1.56 10.97
N GLY A 115 -9.51 2.41 11.99
CA GLY A 115 -10.40 2.40 13.15
C GLY A 115 -11.58 3.34 12.95
N TYR A 116 -12.44 3.43 13.97
CA TYR A 116 -13.47 4.46 14.00
C TYR A 116 -12.87 5.82 14.41
N PRO A 117 -13.35 6.93 13.83
CA PRO A 117 -13.02 8.26 14.32
C PRO A 117 -13.43 8.44 15.78
N SER A 118 -12.76 9.34 16.48
CA SER A 118 -13.18 9.80 17.81
C SER A 118 -14.48 10.60 17.72
N ALA A 119 -15.21 10.73 18.84
CA ALA A 119 -16.45 11.52 18.86
C ALA A 119 -16.26 12.98 18.40
N ALA A 120 -15.08 13.57 18.65
CA ALA A 120 -14.74 14.91 18.16
C ALA A 120 -14.57 14.93 16.63
N GLU A 121 -13.85 13.96 16.07
CA GLU A 121 -13.68 13.83 14.63
C GLU A 121 -15.00 13.50 13.93
N GLU A 122 -15.87 12.68 14.54
CA GLU A 122 -17.23 12.43 14.04
C GLU A 122 -18.05 13.71 13.99
N ASN A 123 -18.01 14.52 15.05
CA ASN A 123 -18.70 15.79 15.08
C ASN A 123 -18.16 16.76 14.01
N ASP A 124 -16.85 16.80 13.79
CA ASP A 124 -16.24 17.61 12.73
C ASP A 124 -16.66 17.12 11.34
N ILE A 125 -16.81 15.81 11.13
CA ILE A 125 -17.35 15.25 9.88
C ILE A 125 -18.80 15.70 9.69
N LEU A 126 -19.65 15.61 10.72
CA LEU A 126 -21.04 16.05 10.64
C LEU A 126 -21.14 17.54 10.27
N LEU A 127 -20.33 18.39 10.90
CA LEU A 127 -20.29 19.82 10.63
C LEU A 127 -19.79 20.12 9.21
N ARG A 128 -18.79 19.37 8.73
CA ARG A 128 -18.21 19.56 7.38
C ARG A 128 -19.21 19.24 6.27
N PHE A 129 -20.08 18.26 6.47
CA PHE A 129 -21.09 17.83 5.50
C PHE A 129 -22.50 18.36 5.80
N GLU A 130 -22.66 19.26 6.79
CA GLU A 130 -23.98 19.74 7.26
C GLU A 130 -24.78 20.44 6.14
N ARG A 131 -24.11 21.26 5.32
CA ARG A 131 -24.78 22.19 4.40
C ARG A 131 -24.48 21.95 2.93
N GLN A 132 -23.24 21.58 2.61
CA GLN A 132 -22.76 21.38 1.25
C GLN A 132 -21.78 20.21 1.25
N ASP A 133 -21.73 19.48 0.13
CA ASP A 133 -20.68 18.51 -0.06
C ASP A 133 -19.38 19.25 -0.40
N PRO A 134 -18.34 19.21 0.45
CA PRO A 134 -17.06 19.86 0.16
C PRO A 134 -16.41 19.34 -1.13
N LEU A 135 -16.82 18.16 -1.62
CA LEU A 135 -16.32 17.61 -2.87
C LEU A 135 -16.75 18.43 -4.10
N ASP A 136 -17.88 19.13 -4.05
CA ASP A 136 -18.41 19.91 -5.18
C ASP A 136 -17.51 21.10 -5.55
N THR A 137 -16.75 21.61 -4.60
CA THR A 137 -15.85 22.76 -4.77
C THR A 137 -14.37 22.38 -4.76
N LEU A 138 -14.07 21.08 -4.71
CA LEU A 138 -12.70 20.60 -4.58
C LEU A 138 -11.93 20.73 -5.90
N GLU A 139 -11.05 21.72 -5.97
CA GLU A 139 -10.15 21.89 -7.11
C GLU A 139 -8.91 21.00 -7.01
N LYS A 140 -8.35 20.62 -8.18
CA LYS A 140 -7.06 19.92 -8.23
C LYS A 140 -5.95 20.83 -7.70
N VAL A 141 -5.05 20.26 -6.89
CA VAL A 141 -3.91 21.00 -6.31
C VAL A 141 -2.62 20.68 -7.06
N VAL A 142 -2.52 19.48 -7.61
CA VAL A 142 -1.35 19.00 -8.36
C VAL A 142 -1.79 18.16 -9.54
N ASP A 143 -1.00 18.18 -10.61
CA ASP A 143 -1.15 17.30 -11.78
C ASP A 143 -0.32 16.02 -11.66
N PRO A 144 -0.65 14.96 -12.43
CA PRO A 144 0.07 13.69 -12.40
C PRO A 144 1.58 13.81 -12.62
N GLU A 145 2.01 14.71 -13.51
CA GLU A 145 3.41 14.96 -13.84
C GLU A 145 4.16 15.56 -12.63
N GLU A 146 3.50 16.43 -11.87
CA GLU A 146 4.07 17.00 -10.64
C GLU A 146 4.24 15.93 -9.56
N ILE A 147 3.29 14.99 -9.45
CA ILE A 147 3.42 13.84 -8.53
C ILE A 147 4.64 13.00 -8.90
N LEU A 148 4.88 12.76 -10.19
CA LEU A 148 6.08 12.03 -10.65
C LEU A 148 7.36 12.79 -10.34
N ALA A 149 7.38 14.12 -10.50
CA ALA A 149 8.52 14.95 -10.11
C ALA A 149 8.77 14.93 -8.60
N MET A 150 7.70 14.93 -7.79
CA MET A 150 7.79 14.77 -6.33
C MET A 150 8.36 13.41 -5.94
N GLN A 151 7.97 12.33 -6.64
CA GLN A 151 8.53 10.98 -6.40
C GLN A 151 10.04 10.93 -6.65
N GLU A 152 10.56 11.64 -7.66
CA GLU A 152 12.00 11.76 -7.86
C GLU A 152 12.67 12.62 -6.78
N THR A 153 12.02 13.70 -6.35
CA THR A 153 12.52 14.56 -5.26
C THR A 153 12.63 13.80 -3.94
N VAL A 154 11.67 12.93 -3.61
CA VAL A 154 11.74 12.07 -2.41
C VAL A 154 13.00 11.20 -2.40
N LYS A 155 13.50 10.78 -3.57
CA LYS A 155 14.72 9.94 -3.64
C LYS A 155 15.98 10.72 -3.24
N THR A 156 15.97 12.05 -3.32
CA THR A 156 17.11 12.90 -2.96
C THR A 156 17.18 13.22 -1.46
N ILE A 157 16.16 12.85 -0.68
CA ILE A 157 16.16 13.01 0.77
C ILE A 157 17.31 12.20 1.38
N ARG A 158 18.16 12.86 2.15
CA ARG A 158 19.37 12.28 2.73
C ARG A 158 19.01 11.26 3.81
N VAL A 159 19.65 10.09 3.74
CA VAL A 159 19.58 9.09 4.80
C VAL A 159 21.00 8.79 5.25
N GLU A 160 21.35 9.31 6.42
CA GLU A 160 22.68 9.13 7.00
C GLU A 160 23.00 7.66 7.24
N GLU A 161 24.29 7.33 7.21
CA GLU A 161 24.74 5.96 7.41
C GLU A 161 24.21 5.35 8.72
N SER A 162 24.23 6.14 9.79
CA SER A 162 23.70 5.76 11.10
C SER A 162 22.23 5.33 11.04
N VAL A 163 21.40 6.08 10.31
CA VAL A 163 19.97 5.78 10.13
C VAL A 163 19.76 4.61 9.17
N ARG A 164 20.56 4.48 8.11
CA ARG A 164 20.53 3.30 7.23
C ARG A 164 20.85 2.02 8.01
N ASN A 165 21.87 2.06 8.86
CA ASN A 165 22.24 0.96 9.73
C ASN A 165 21.13 0.65 10.73
N TYR A 166 20.47 1.68 11.28
CA TYR A 166 19.30 1.49 12.15
C TYR A 166 18.15 0.76 11.43
N ILE A 167 17.80 1.16 10.20
CA ILE A 167 16.77 0.48 9.38
C ILE A 167 17.14 -1.00 9.16
N VAL A 168 18.39 -1.28 8.81
CA VAL A 168 18.87 -2.66 8.63
C VAL A 168 18.78 -3.44 9.93
N ASN A 169 19.20 -2.85 11.05
CA ASN A 169 19.18 -3.49 12.37
C ASN A 169 17.75 -3.81 12.82
N VAL A 170 16.80 -2.90 12.62
CA VAL A 170 15.37 -3.15 12.87
C VAL A 170 14.89 -4.34 12.05
N CYS A 171 15.14 -4.36 10.74
CA CYS A 171 14.74 -5.50 9.91
C CYS A 171 15.44 -6.81 10.31
N ARG A 172 16.72 -6.77 10.69
CA ARG A 172 17.46 -7.97 11.16
C ARG A 172 16.91 -8.48 12.49
N ALA A 173 16.64 -7.58 13.43
CA ALA A 173 16.07 -7.94 14.72
C ALA A 173 14.74 -8.69 14.56
N THR A 174 13.92 -8.37 13.54
CA THR A 174 12.71 -9.17 13.27
C THR A 174 12.99 -10.62 12.83
N ARG A 175 14.16 -10.92 12.27
CA ARG A 175 14.54 -12.29 11.85
C ARG A 175 15.10 -13.12 13.00
N ASP A 176 15.66 -12.43 14.00
CA ASP A 176 16.28 -13.04 15.16
C ASP A 176 15.33 -13.06 16.39
N HIS A 177 14.10 -12.52 16.25
CA HIS A 177 13.12 -12.40 17.33
C HIS A 177 12.40 -13.72 17.62
N GLU A 178 12.34 -14.14 18.88
CA GLU A 178 11.78 -15.43 19.30
C GLU A 178 10.29 -15.64 18.98
N ASP A 179 9.53 -14.54 18.88
CA ASP A 179 8.10 -14.55 18.54
C ASP A 179 7.80 -14.54 17.03
N ILE A 180 8.83 -14.49 16.18
CA ILE A 180 8.69 -14.36 14.73
C ILE A 180 9.20 -15.63 14.04
N GLU A 181 8.34 -16.24 13.21
CA GLU A 181 8.65 -17.40 12.37
C GLU A 181 9.39 -16.98 11.10
N LEU A 182 8.91 -15.89 10.48
CA LEU A 182 9.48 -15.32 9.27
C LEU A 182 9.64 -13.81 9.43
N GLY A 183 10.89 -13.37 9.47
CA GLY A 183 11.27 -11.96 9.60
C GLY A 183 11.19 -11.16 8.30
N ALA A 184 11.51 -9.87 8.40
CA ALA A 184 11.41 -8.91 7.31
C ALA A 184 12.34 -9.26 6.13
N SER A 185 11.79 -9.30 4.91
CA SER A 185 12.55 -9.53 3.68
C SER A 185 13.43 -8.32 3.27
N PRO A 186 14.38 -8.47 2.32
CA PRO A 186 15.08 -7.31 1.75
C PRO A 186 14.14 -6.29 1.10
N ARG A 187 13.00 -6.74 0.55
CA ARG A 187 11.95 -5.86 0.01
C ARG A 187 11.35 -5.01 1.14
N ALA A 188 11.13 -5.59 2.32
CA ALA A 188 10.66 -4.87 3.50
C ALA A 188 11.64 -3.77 3.93
N THR A 189 12.95 -4.05 3.93
CA THR A 189 14.00 -3.06 4.24
C THR A 189 13.96 -1.89 3.28
N MET A 190 13.87 -2.16 1.97
CA MET A 190 13.78 -1.11 0.95
C MET A 190 12.48 -0.30 1.07
N ALA A 191 11.35 -0.97 1.35
CA ALA A 191 10.08 -0.31 1.59
C ALA A 191 10.14 0.64 2.80
N LEU A 192 10.76 0.20 3.90
CA LEU A 192 10.94 1.01 5.10
C LEU A 192 11.83 2.23 4.81
N TYR A 193 12.95 2.02 4.10
CA TYR A 193 13.83 3.11 3.66
C TYR A 193 13.09 4.17 2.84
N ARG A 194 12.34 3.75 1.81
CA ARG A 194 11.63 4.68 0.91
C ARG A 194 10.48 5.42 1.60
N THR A 195 9.76 4.74 2.49
CA THR A 195 8.68 5.37 3.25
C THR A 195 9.22 6.38 4.27
N CYS A 196 10.37 6.13 4.88
CA CYS A 196 11.03 7.12 5.73
C CYS A 196 11.47 8.37 4.96
N GLN A 197 12.05 8.19 3.76
CA GLN A 197 12.36 9.33 2.87
C GLN A 197 11.10 10.14 2.54
N ALA A 198 10.00 9.46 2.19
CA ALA A 198 8.74 10.11 1.87
C ALA A 198 8.15 10.87 3.07
N LEU A 199 8.18 10.28 4.27
CA LEU A 199 7.70 10.92 5.49
C LEU A 199 8.52 12.16 5.85
N ALA A 200 9.84 12.10 5.72
CA ALA A 200 10.70 13.26 5.92
C ALA A 200 10.37 14.40 4.94
N ALA A 201 10.18 14.08 3.65
CA ALA A 201 9.79 15.06 2.64
C ALA A 201 8.42 15.70 2.93
N VAL A 202 7.41 14.91 3.30
CA VAL A 202 6.06 15.40 3.69
C VAL A 202 6.15 16.35 4.88
N ASN A 203 7.06 16.09 5.81
CA ASN A 203 7.34 16.94 6.97
C ASN A 203 8.28 18.12 6.66
N GLY A 204 8.62 18.37 5.38
CA GLY A 204 9.49 19.46 4.96
C GLY A 204 10.97 19.30 5.33
N ARG A 205 11.40 18.10 5.72
CA ARG A 205 12.80 17.80 6.07
C ARG A 205 13.57 17.23 4.89
N ALA A 206 14.82 17.67 4.75
CA ALA A 206 15.75 17.18 3.73
C ALA A 206 16.50 15.89 4.14
N PHE A 207 16.26 15.37 5.34
CA PHE A 207 16.91 14.18 5.87
C PHE A 207 15.97 13.36 6.76
N VAL A 208 16.22 12.05 6.80
CA VAL A 208 15.51 11.08 7.64
C VAL A 208 16.10 11.04 9.05
N ILE A 209 15.25 10.95 10.06
CA ILE A 209 15.63 10.75 11.46
C ILE A 209 15.18 9.36 11.95
N PRO A 210 15.77 8.81 13.03
CA PRO A 210 15.37 7.50 13.54
C PRO A 210 13.90 7.37 13.88
N ASP A 211 13.25 8.45 14.33
CA ASP A 211 11.82 8.42 14.66
C ASP A 211 10.93 8.21 13.42
N ASP A 212 11.37 8.57 12.21
CA ASP A 212 10.68 8.21 10.96
C ASP A 212 10.61 6.68 10.81
N VAL A 213 11.70 6.00 11.14
CA VAL A 213 11.80 4.53 11.08
C VAL A 213 10.85 3.90 12.09
N LYS A 214 10.80 4.44 13.30
CA LYS A 214 9.88 3.96 14.34
C LYS A 214 8.42 4.14 13.94
N GLN A 215 8.09 5.29 13.35
CA GLN A 215 6.74 5.61 12.90
C GLN A 215 6.31 4.74 11.72
N MET A 216 7.20 4.50 10.75
CA MET A 216 6.85 3.75 9.55
C MET A 216 6.90 2.22 9.72
N ALA A 217 7.68 1.71 10.68
CA ALA A 217 7.85 0.27 10.87
C ALA A 217 6.53 -0.51 11.05
N PRO A 218 5.54 -0.09 11.88
CA PRO A 218 4.27 -0.80 12.00
C PRO A 218 3.48 -0.87 10.68
N TYR A 219 3.50 0.19 9.87
CA TYR A 219 2.74 0.21 8.62
C TYR A 219 3.40 -0.59 7.50
N VAL A 220 4.74 -0.73 7.55
CA VAL A 220 5.52 -1.39 6.52
C VAL A 220 5.82 -2.86 6.85
N LEU A 221 6.06 -3.19 8.11
CA LEU A 221 6.56 -4.52 8.48
C LEU A 221 5.45 -5.49 8.88
N THR A 222 4.32 -5.03 9.43
CA THR A 222 3.28 -5.89 10.04
C THR A 222 2.78 -7.00 9.12
N HIS A 223 2.53 -6.71 7.85
CA HIS A 223 2.04 -7.70 6.87
C HIS A 223 3.15 -8.50 6.19
N ARG A 224 4.41 -8.28 6.56
CA ARG A 224 5.60 -8.94 6.03
C ARG A 224 6.27 -9.87 7.03
N LEU A 225 5.68 -10.03 8.20
CA LEU A 225 6.16 -10.89 9.27
C LEU A 225 5.14 -11.99 9.54
N ILE A 226 5.63 -13.19 9.82
CA ILE A 226 4.81 -14.29 10.32
C ILE A 226 5.17 -14.47 11.80
N VAL A 227 4.19 -14.29 12.69
CA VAL A 227 4.36 -14.54 14.12
C VAL A 227 4.19 -16.03 14.43
N ASN A 228 4.96 -16.54 15.38
CA ASN A 228 4.90 -17.93 15.79
C ASN A 228 3.49 -18.31 16.29
N PRO A 229 3.01 -19.54 16.03
CA PRO A 229 1.68 -19.98 16.48
C PRO A 229 1.48 -19.83 18.00
N GLN A 230 2.52 -20.07 18.80
CA GLN A 230 2.49 -19.92 20.26
C GLN A 230 2.25 -18.48 20.70
N THR A 231 2.91 -17.53 20.05
CA THR A 231 2.74 -16.08 20.27
C THR A 231 1.32 -15.65 19.95
N ARG A 232 0.77 -16.15 18.83
CA ARG A 232 -0.62 -15.88 18.44
C ARG A 232 -1.63 -16.45 19.45
N LEU A 233 -1.38 -17.66 19.98
CA LEU A 233 -2.21 -18.26 21.03
C LEU A 233 -2.20 -17.46 22.35
N ARG A 234 -1.09 -16.77 22.64
CA ARG A 234 -0.99 -15.83 23.78
C ARG A 234 -1.71 -14.50 23.53
N GLY A 235 -2.36 -14.32 22.38
CA GLY A 235 -3.09 -13.11 22.02
C GLY A 235 -2.20 -11.92 21.63
N ARG A 236 -0.90 -12.16 21.42
CA ARG A 236 0.03 -11.10 21.02
C ARG A 236 -0.17 -10.78 19.54
N ARG A 237 -0.38 -9.50 19.24
CA ARG A 237 -0.58 -9.03 17.86
C ARG A 237 0.75 -8.69 17.19
N PRO A 238 0.91 -8.89 15.87
CA PRO A 238 2.15 -8.56 15.16
C PRO A 238 2.61 -7.10 15.35
N GLU A 239 1.67 -6.17 15.47
CA GLU A 239 1.96 -4.75 15.71
C GLU A 239 2.68 -4.53 17.05
N GLN A 240 2.36 -5.33 18.07
CA GLN A 240 3.00 -5.26 19.39
C GLN A 240 4.44 -5.81 19.33
N VAL A 241 4.66 -6.87 18.56
CA VAL A 241 6.00 -7.45 18.37
C VAL A 241 6.90 -6.46 17.62
N ILE A 242 6.40 -5.79 16.58
CA ILE A 242 7.15 -4.76 15.88
C ILE A 242 7.48 -3.58 16.79
N ALA A 243 6.52 -3.12 17.61
CA ALA A 243 6.76 -2.03 18.54
C ALA A 243 7.88 -2.37 19.54
N GLU A 244 7.95 -3.62 20.02
CA GLU A 244 9.04 -4.10 20.87
C GLU A 244 10.38 -4.13 20.12
N VAL A 245 10.42 -4.69 18.90
CA VAL A 245 11.64 -4.72 18.08
C VAL A 245 12.19 -3.31 17.88
N VAL A 246 11.32 -2.37 17.53
CA VAL A 246 11.70 -0.98 17.28
C VAL A 246 12.20 -0.28 18.56
N ALA A 247 11.61 -0.61 19.71
CA ALA A 247 12.01 -0.05 21.01
C ALA A 247 13.33 -0.63 21.55
N THR A 248 13.64 -1.89 21.21
CA THR A 248 14.84 -2.60 21.70
C THR A 248 16.08 -2.34 20.88
N VAL A 249 15.95 -2.13 19.57
CA VAL A 249 17.10 -1.80 18.71
C VAL A 249 17.61 -0.40 19.06
N ALA A 250 18.89 -0.32 19.42
CA ALA A 250 19.54 0.93 19.79
C ALA A 250 19.43 1.96 18.66
N VAL A 251 18.90 3.13 19.01
CA VAL A 251 18.87 4.29 18.13
C VAL A 251 20.29 4.84 17.99
N PRO A 252 20.73 5.24 16.79
CA PRO A 252 22.04 5.87 16.64
C PRO A 252 22.12 7.14 17.49
N VAL A 253 23.15 7.23 18.32
CA VAL A 253 23.51 8.46 19.02
C VAL A 253 24.32 9.29 18.02
N GLU A 254 23.95 10.55 17.79
CA GLU A 254 24.84 11.46 17.08
C GLU A 254 26.15 11.50 17.87
N ALA A 255 27.25 11.07 17.25
CA ALA A 255 28.57 11.48 17.69
C ALA A 255 28.61 12.98 17.40
N GLY A 256 28.31 13.80 18.41
CA GLY A 256 28.47 15.23 18.30
C GLY A 256 29.93 15.53 18.00
N ASP A 257 30.18 16.18 16.87
CA ASP A 257 31.40 16.95 16.66
C ASP A 257 31.33 18.26 17.46
#